data_AF-A0A9D3Y2B4-F1
#
_entry.id   AF-A0A9D3Y2B4-F1
#
_cell.length_a   1.000
_cell.length_b   1.000
_cell.length_c   1.000
_cell.angle_alpha   90.00
_cell.angle_beta   90.00
_cell.angle_gamma   90.00
#
_symmetry.space_group_name_H-M   'P 1'
#
loop_
_entity.id
_entity.type
_entity.pdbx_description
1 polymer ?
#
loop_
_entity_poly.entity_id
_entity_poly.type
_entity_poly.pdbx_seq_one_letter_code
_entity_poly.pdbx_strand_id
1 'polypeptide(L)'
;MDLIGDGPDVKINRSSVILVGERDTLAVTIDVKNVQDISYNANFTSTVTAYKRGVTNTNQGSVSAECEYPLLDFSWTDFKCTANNKLDRNENFKVFTSFDISKGKLIPENDMNKMLTLLTVDVVAAQENLDVNTDNNKFNIKIEIRLKYDIYIQADQQLSDQERYKAVENSDVRKTITHQYYITNYGPSYLPKTYVNITVPVKKGNNEIAKITKMSPTCNVQGNEALIGTTLAPTTSITTPFANTPGNPDPHRRRRAVDEPVAMSSTGQKQTMKNITCLEYECIILECLVMNLDKNGQTIVNVTIEVFEKALAAEKDFSEIRYTTNATVTDPEVWYGGKVVPMENTVYATKWTTFVIDAESVKNEVNIWIIIGAVLGAVVLLIIVGIILWRCGFFKRSQKHDQVKKWKQDSLYNRKSIRMSQANKQSYSPIEETTANNGSEKKTE
;
A
#
# COMPACT_ATOMS: atom_id res chain seq x y z
N MET A 1 -53.89 15.79 -61.11
CA MET A 1 -52.81 15.42 -62.04
C MET A 1 -51.57 15.50 -61.17
N ASP A 2 -51.45 14.50 -60.30
CA ASP A 2 -50.52 14.54 -59.17
C ASP A 2 -49.28 13.78 -59.61
N LEU A 3 -48.26 14.54 -60.01
CA LEU A 3 -46.97 14.02 -60.42
C LEU A 3 -46.05 13.98 -59.20
N ILE A 4 -45.73 12.76 -58.80
CA ILE A 4 -44.40 12.20 -58.53
C ILE A 4 -43.48 13.02 -57.62
N GLY A 5 -43.13 12.39 -56.48
CA GLY A 5 -41.90 12.64 -55.74
C GLY A 5 -42.10 12.47 -54.24
N ASP A 6 -41.77 11.29 -53.71
CA ASP A 6 -41.55 11.03 -52.28
C ASP A 6 -40.31 10.12 -52.20
N GLY A 7 -39.26 10.60 -51.53
CA GLY A 7 -37.90 10.06 -51.59
C GLY A 7 -37.61 8.84 -50.70
N PRO A 8 -36.30 8.54 -50.49
CA PRO A 8 -35.86 7.35 -49.75
C PRO A 8 -36.13 7.43 -48.23
N ASP A 9 -36.71 6.37 -47.67
CA ASP A 9 -36.94 6.23 -46.23
C ASP A 9 -35.70 5.58 -45.56
N VAL A 10 -35.11 6.28 -44.59
CA VAL A 10 -33.89 5.86 -43.88
C VAL A 10 -34.28 5.26 -42.52
N LYS A 11 -33.98 3.98 -42.29
CA LYS A 11 -34.27 3.29 -41.02
C LYS A 11 -32.99 2.81 -40.35
N ILE A 12 -32.68 3.37 -39.18
CA ILE A 12 -31.56 2.91 -38.35
C ILE A 12 -32.10 2.55 -36.95
N ASN A 13 -31.73 1.37 -36.46
CA ASN A 13 -32.19 0.82 -35.18
C ASN A 13 -31.13 1.03 -34.08
N ARG A 14 -31.61 1.40 -32.89
CA ARG A 14 -30.97 1.50 -31.57
C ARG A 14 -30.48 2.89 -31.14
N SER A 15 -31.09 3.40 -30.07
CA SER A 15 -30.51 4.37 -29.15
C SER A 15 -29.63 3.63 -28.12
N SER A 16 -28.32 3.73 -28.27
CA SER A 16 -27.35 3.27 -27.25
C SER A 16 -26.67 4.47 -26.60
N VAL A 17 -26.26 4.34 -25.34
CA VAL A 17 -25.41 5.31 -24.65
C VAL A 17 -23.94 5.00 -24.98
N ILE A 18 -23.12 6.03 -25.19
CA ILE A 18 -21.66 5.90 -25.30
C ILE A 18 -21.02 6.23 -23.95
N LEU A 19 -20.20 5.31 -23.44
CA LEU A 19 -19.34 5.56 -22.30
C LEU A 19 -17.95 5.96 -22.77
N VAL A 20 -17.47 7.12 -22.33
CA VAL A 20 -16.13 7.61 -22.68
C VAL A 20 -15.08 6.60 -22.21
N GLY A 21 -14.17 6.20 -23.10
CA GLY A 21 -13.07 5.27 -22.81
C GLY A 21 -13.45 3.78 -22.75
N GLU A 22 -14.72 3.44 -22.99
CA GLU A 22 -15.12 2.03 -23.18
C GLU A 22 -14.62 1.51 -24.55
N ARG A 23 -14.78 2.33 -25.59
CA ARG A 23 -14.38 2.06 -26.97
C ARG A 23 -13.95 3.35 -27.64
N ASP A 24 -13.05 3.25 -28.62
CA ASP A 24 -12.56 4.40 -29.39
C ASP A 24 -13.25 4.54 -30.75
N THR A 25 -14.13 3.59 -31.11
CA THR A 25 -14.81 3.60 -32.41
C THR A 25 -16.30 3.35 -32.29
N LEU A 26 -17.08 4.14 -33.03
CA LEU A 26 -18.50 3.92 -33.26
C LEU A 26 -18.71 3.42 -34.68
N ALA A 27 -19.32 2.24 -34.83
CA ALA A 27 -19.76 1.73 -36.11
C ALA A 27 -21.23 2.08 -36.34
N VAL A 28 -21.54 2.68 -37.48
CA VAL A 28 -22.91 3.00 -37.91
C VAL A 28 -23.15 2.38 -39.27
N THR A 29 -24.29 1.73 -39.43
CA THR A 29 -24.77 1.25 -40.74
C THR A 29 -25.94 2.12 -41.15
N ILE A 30 -25.80 2.79 -42.29
CA ILE A 30 -26.84 3.60 -42.90
C ILE A 30 -27.49 2.75 -44.01
N ASP A 31 -28.79 2.53 -43.89
CA ASP A 31 -29.61 1.77 -44.85
C ASP A 31 -30.58 2.75 -45.51
N VAL A 32 -30.32 3.07 -46.77
CA VAL A 32 -31.15 3.97 -47.58
C VAL A 32 -32.01 3.12 -48.49
N LYS A 33 -33.32 3.13 -48.26
CA LYS A 33 -34.27 2.29 -48.98
C LYS A 33 -35.22 3.13 -49.80
N ASN A 34 -35.35 2.78 -51.08
CA ASN A 34 -36.42 3.31 -51.91
C ASN A 34 -37.73 2.55 -51.62
N VAL A 35 -38.78 3.27 -51.23
CA VAL A 35 -40.08 2.69 -50.86
C VAL A 35 -41.17 2.94 -51.90
N GLN A 36 -40.93 3.85 -52.85
CA GLN A 36 -41.91 4.27 -53.87
C GLN A 36 -41.42 4.00 -55.29
N ASP A 37 -41.47 5.00 -56.17
CA ASP A 37 -41.11 4.89 -57.59
C ASP A 37 -39.59 4.90 -57.80
N ILE A 38 -39.15 4.53 -59.00
CA ILE A 38 -37.73 4.39 -59.35
C ILE A 38 -36.98 5.70 -59.06
N SER A 39 -35.85 5.57 -58.36
CA SER A 39 -34.98 6.71 -58.04
C SER A 39 -33.68 6.63 -58.83
N TYR A 40 -33.36 7.68 -59.58
CA TYR A 40 -32.10 7.83 -60.30
C TYR A 40 -31.12 8.70 -59.51
N ASN A 41 -29.84 8.30 -59.53
CA ASN A 41 -28.76 8.99 -58.82
C ASN A 41 -29.07 9.24 -57.33
N ALA A 42 -29.79 8.28 -56.73
CA ALA A 42 -30.13 8.29 -55.31
C ALA A 42 -28.86 8.44 -54.48
N ASN A 43 -28.83 9.42 -53.61
CA ASN A 43 -27.69 9.70 -52.76
C ASN A 43 -28.16 10.11 -51.36
N PHE A 44 -27.22 10.13 -50.43
CA PHE A 44 -27.43 10.76 -49.14
C PHE A 44 -26.19 11.55 -48.75
N THR A 45 -26.41 12.61 -47.99
CA THR A 45 -25.38 13.31 -47.24
C THR A 45 -25.53 12.95 -45.77
N SER A 46 -24.41 12.72 -45.09
CA SER A 46 -24.41 12.52 -43.65
C SER A 46 -23.40 13.43 -42.98
N THR A 47 -23.82 14.01 -41.87
CA THR A 47 -23.03 14.88 -40.99
C THR A 47 -23.03 14.28 -39.60
N VAL A 48 -21.83 14.09 -39.02
CA VAL A 48 -21.68 13.51 -37.69
C VAL A 48 -20.81 14.40 -36.81
N THR A 49 -21.20 14.60 -35.55
CA THR A 49 -20.42 15.42 -34.60
C THR A 49 -19.15 14.75 -34.07
N ALA A 50 -18.68 13.67 -34.72
CA ALA A 50 -17.43 12.98 -34.43
C ALA A 50 -16.62 12.78 -35.70
N TYR A 51 -15.30 12.62 -35.53
CA TYR A 51 -14.37 12.49 -36.65
C TYR A 51 -14.52 11.12 -37.31
N LYS A 52 -14.62 11.09 -38.63
CA LYS A 52 -14.66 9.85 -39.40
C LYS A 52 -13.31 9.15 -39.38
N ARG A 53 -13.31 7.84 -39.12
CA ARG A 53 -12.13 6.97 -39.20
C ARG A 53 -12.07 6.21 -40.52
N GLY A 54 -13.22 5.85 -41.08
CA GLY A 54 -13.29 5.16 -42.37
C GLY A 54 -14.71 4.83 -42.79
N VAL A 55 -14.93 4.72 -44.11
CA VAL A 55 -16.20 4.29 -44.71
C VAL A 55 -15.91 3.10 -45.62
N THR A 56 -16.73 2.07 -45.49
CA THR A 56 -16.68 0.89 -46.35
C THR A 56 -18.08 0.61 -46.88
N ASN A 57 -18.21 0.53 -48.20
CA ASN A 57 -19.44 0.10 -48.81
C ASN A 57 -19.67 -1.37 -48.49
N THR A 58 -20.89 -1.69 -48.08
CA THR A 58 -21.24 -3.09 -47.86
C THR A 58 -21.94 -3.59 -49.11
N ASN A 59 -21.49 -4.72 -49.67
CA ASN A 59 -22.20 -5.42 -50.75
C ASN A 59 -23.48 -6.13 -50.22
N GLN A 60 -24.05 -5.63 -49.12
CA GLN A 60 -25.21 -6.19 -48.44
C GLN A 60 -26.53 -5.48 -48.81
N GLY A 61 -26.46 -4.41 -49.60
CA GLY A 61 -27.62 -3.77 -50.22
C GLY A 61 -28.01 -4.43 -51.54
N SER A 62 -29.16 -4.01 -52.09
CA SER A 62 -29.60 -4.41 -53.43
C SER A 62 -28.65 -3.86 -54.51
N VAL A 63 -28.09 -2.66 -54.28
CA VAL A 63 -27.11 -2.00 -55.15
C VAL A 63 -25.91 -1.54 -54.32
N SER A 64 -24.72 -1.48 -54.92
CA SER A 64 -23.53 -0.87 -54.31
C SER A 64 -23.62 0.65 -54.35
N ALA A 65 -22.89 1.31 -53.46
CA ALA A 65 -22.75 2.77 -53.46
C ALA A 65 -21.28 3.16 -53.59
N GLU A 66 -21.04 4.41 -53.94
CA GLU A 66 -19.75 5.08 -53.95
C GLU A 66 -19.83 6.32 -53.06
N CYS A 67 -18.79 6.55 -52.25
CA CYS A 67 -18.80 7.62 -51.26
C CYS A 67 -17.67 8.62 -51.51
N GLU A 68 -18.05 9.88 -51.59
CA GLU A 68 -17.19 11.03 -51.79
C GLU A 68 -17.09 11.88 -50.50
N TYR A 69 -16.00 12.62 -50.39
CA TYR A 69 -15.69 13.44 -49.23
C TYR A 69 -15.29 14.86 -49.67
N PRO A 70 -15.74 15.90 -48.93
CA PRO A 70 -15.36 17.27 -49.23
C PRO A 70 -13.86 17.44 -49.00
N LEU A 71 -13.12 17.81 -50.05
CA LEU A 71 -11.66 17.96 -50.02
C LEU A 71 -11.17 19.15 -49.18
N LEU A 72 -12.07 20.06 -48.81
CA LEU A 72 -11.75 21.33 -48.14
C LEU A 72 -11.95 21.30 -46.62
N ASP A 73 -12.53 20.23 -46.07
CA ASP A 73 -12.86 20.15 -44.66
C ASP A 73 -12.04 19.04 -43.96
N PHE A 74 -11.00 19.44 -43.22
CA PHE A 74 -10.11 18.52 -42.50
C PHE A 74 -10.78 17.84 -41.30
N SER A 75 -12.05 18.14 -41.01
CA SER A 75 -12.81 17.51 -39.93
C SER A 75 -13.45 16.16 -40.34
N TRP A 76 -13.58 15.88 -41.66
CA TRP A 76 -14.18 14.66 -42.24
C TRP A 76 -15.52 14.25 -41.60
N THR A 77 -16.26 15.20 -41.03
CA THR A 77 -17.57 14.95 -40.39
C THR A 77 -18.65 14.67 -41.42
N ASP A 78 -18.46 15.21 -42.62
CA ASP A 78 -19.41 15.17 -43.71
C ASP A 78 -18.96 14.20 -44.81
N PHE A 79 -19.89 13.42 -45.32
CA PHE A 79 -19.66 12.58 -46.50
C PHE A 79 -20.94 12.41 -47.31
N LYS A 80 -20.78 12.23 -48.62
CA LYS A 80 -21.88 11.95 -49.54
C LYS A 80 -21.69 10.56 -50.10
N CYS A 81 -22.74 9.76 -50.13
CA CYS A 81 -22.72 8.47 -50.82
C CYS A 81 -23.82 8.41 -51.87
N THR A 82 -23.50 7.92 -53.05
CA THR A 82 -24.38 7.83 -54.21
C THR A 82 -24.51 6.36 -54.61
N ALA A 83 -25.71 5.89 -54.92
CA ALA A 83 -25.94 4.56 -55.46
C ALA A 83 -25.34 4.44 -56.87
N ASN A 84 -24.67 3.31 -57.17
CA ASN A 84 -24.02 3.10 -58.47
C ASN A 84 -25.01 2.81 -59.60
N ASN A 85 -26.27 2.50 -59.27
CA ASN A 85 -27.34 2.25 -60.22
C ASN A 85 -28.65 2.86 -59.71
N LYS A 86 -29.66 2.92 -60.59
CA LYS A 86 -31.03 3.25 -60.18
C LYS A 86 -31.48 2.32 -59.06
N LEU A 87 -32.31 2.84 -58.16
CA LEU A 87 -32.98 2.07 -57.14
C LEU A 87 -34.42 1.84 -57.56
N ASP A 88 -34.76 0.58 -57.86
CA ASP A 88 -36.15 0.19 -58.07
C ASP A 88 -36.91 0.13 -56.73
N ARG A 89 -38.23 -0.01 -56.80
CA ARG A 89 -39.10 -0.04 -55.62
C ARG A 89 -38.68 -1.16 -54.67
N ASN A 90 -38.53 -0.84 -53.39
CA ASN A 90 -38.04 -1.70 -52.31
C ASN A 90 -36.56 -2.08 -52.36
N GLU A 91 -35.79 -1.58 -53.34
CA GLU A 91 -34.35 -1.72 -53.33
C GLU A 91 -33.68 -0.74 -52.36
N ASN A 92 -32.48 -1.08 -51.94
CA ASN A 92 -31.69 -0.30 -51.01
C ASN A 92 -30.21 -0.39 -51.31
N PHE A 93 -29.45 0.52 -50.70
CA PHE A 93 -28.01 0.41 -50.58
C PHE A 93 -27.60 0.67 -49.14
N LYS A 94 -26.52 0.01 -48.71
CA LYS A 94 -26.06 0.04 -47.32
C LYS A 94 -24.61 0.49 -47.25
N VAL A 95 -24.39 1.51 -46.43
CA VAL A 95 -23.05 2.06 -46.18
C VAL A 95 -22.68 1.82 -44.73
N PHE A 96 -21.53 1.20 -44.51
CA PHE A 96 -20.94 1.05 -43.19
C PHE A 96 -19.91 2.16 -42.99
N THR A 97 -20.04 2.87 -41.88
CA THR A 97 -19.12 3.93 -41.48
C THR A 97 -18.61 3.71 -40.07
N SER A 98 -17.37 4.09 -39.84
CA SER A 98 -16.72 4.05 -38.53
C SER A 98 -16.25 5.45 -38.16
N PHE A 99 -16.60 5.88 -36.95
CA PHE A 99 -16.23 7.17 -36.38
C PHE A 99 -15.27 6.96 -35.22
N ASP A 100 -14.29 7.85 -35.10
CA ASP A 100 -13.39 7.98 -33.97
C ASP A 100 -14.11 8.72 -32.83
N ILE A 101 -14.39 7.98 -31.76
CA ILE A 101 -14.99 8.46 -30.51
C ILE A 101 -13.99 8.32 -29.35
N SER A 102 -12.69 8.36 -29.63
CA SER A 102 -11.66 8.34 -28.60
C SER A 102 -11.81 9.50 -27.62
N LYS A 103 -11.25 9.33 -26.42
CA LYS A 103 -11.29 10.32 -25.32
C LYS A 103 -10.99 11.75 -25.79
N GLY A 104 -9.92 11.94 -26.57
CA GLY A 104 -9.51 13.26 -27.04
C GLY A 104 -10.49 13.90 -28.04
N LYS A 105 -11.35 13.11 -28.69
CA LYS A 105 -12.43 13.61 -29.54
C LYS A 105 -13.66 13.98 -28.74
N LEU A 106 -14.05 13.13 -27.79
CA LEU A 106 -15.22 13.36 -26.94
C LEU A 106 -14.98 14.46 -25.89
N ILE A 107 -13.73 14.66 -25.49
CA ILE A 107 -13.30 15.62 -24.48
C ILE A 107 -12.05 16.34 -25.02
N PRO A 108 -12.25 17.35 -25.88
CA PRO A 108 -11.16 18.12 -26.47
C PRO A 108 -10.28 18.75 -25.39
N GLU A 109 -8.97 18.72 -25.61
CA GLU A 109 -7.96 19.32 -24.71
C GLU A 109 -7.96 18.76 -23.27
N ASN A 110 -8.65 17.62 -23.03
CA ASN A 110 -8.95 17.12 -21.68
C ASN A 110 -9.72 18.13 -20.81
N ASP A 111 -10.42 19.10 -21.43
CA ASP A 111 -11.26 20.07 -20.73
C ASP A 111 -12.69 19.53 -20.63
N MET A 112 -13.10 19.22 -19.39
CA MET A 112 -14.46 18.76 -19.10
C MET A 112 -15.54 19.72 -19.58
N ASN A 113 -15.28 21.03 -19.57
CA ASN A 113 -16.24 22.03 -20.04
C ASN A 113 -16.47 21.97 -21.56
N LYS A 114 -15.54 21.35 -22.30
CA LYS A 114 -15.63 21.13 -23.75
C LYS A 114 -16.15 19.74 -24.10
N MET A 115 -16.52 18.92 -23.12
CA MET A 115 -17.02 17.56 -23.35
C MET A 115 -18.30 17.56 -24.18
N LEU A 116 -18.32 16.73 -25.22
CA LEU A 116 -19.53 16.41 -25.97
C LEU A 116 -20.48 15.58 -25.09
N THR A 117 -21.71 16.05 -24.92
CA THR A 117 -22.78 15.33 -24.19
C THR A 117 -23.70 14.54 -25.11
N LEU A 118 -23.71 14.92 -26.38
CA LEU A 118 -24.57 14.34 -27.39
C LEU A 118 -23.80 14.19 -28.69
N LEU A 119 -23.77 12.97 -29.20
CA LEU A 119 -23.36 12.69 -30.56
C LEU A 119 -24.60 12.73 -31.44
N THR A 120 -24.56 13.52 -32.52
CA THR A 120 -25.62 13.56 -33.53
C THR A 120 -25.12 12.94 -34.83
N VAL A 121 -25.98 12.11 -35.43
CA VAL A 121 -25.79 11.58 -36.78
C VAL A 121 -26.97 12.05 -37.60
N ASP A 122 -26.74 13.02 -38.47
CA ASP A 122 -27.71 13.55 -39.40
C ASP A 122 -27.52 12.88 -40.75
N VAL A 123 -28.62 12.44 -41.36
CA VAL A 123 -28.65 11.83 -42.70
C VAL A 123 -29.76 12.49 -43.48
N VAL A 124 -29.43 12.97 -44.69
CA VAL A 124 -30.38 13.57 -45.61
C VAL A 124 -30.27 12.84 -46.93
N ALA A 125 -31.32 12.11 -47.31
CA ALA A 125 -31.41 11.47 -48.61
C ALA A 125 -31.86 12.46 -49.68
N ALA A 126 -31.38 12.28 -50.91
CA ALA A 126 -31.73 13.10 -52.06
C ALA A 126 -31.65 12.29 -53.36
N GLN A 127 -32.29 12.81 -54.40
CA GLN A 127 -32.31 12.21 -55.74
C GLN A 127 -32.30 13.30 -56.81
N GLU A 128 -32.13 12.91 -58.07
CA GLU A 128 -32.13 13.85 -59.20
C GLU A 128 -33.54 14.34 -59.56
N ASN A 129 -34.55 13.47 -59.41
CA ASN A 129 -35.93 13.83 -59.68
C ASN A 129 -36.47 14.81 -58.62
N LEU A 130 -37.40 15.68 -59.03
CA LEU A 130 -38.07 16.58 -58.11
C LEU A 130 -38.83 15.77 -57.06
N ASP A 131 -38.49 16.01 -55.80
CA ASP A 131 -39.19 15.44 -54.65
C ASP A 131 -40.10 16.52 -54.05
N VAL A 132 -41.39 16.24 -53.97
CA VAL A 132 -42.39 17.19 -53.48
C VAL A 132 -42.29 17.34 -51.96
N ASN A 133 -41.80 16.29 -51.27
CA ASN A 133 -41.70 16.25 -49.83
C ASN A 133 -40.29 15.86 -49.42
N THR A 134 -39.44 16.86 -49.16
CA THR A 134 -38.03 16.62 -48.78
C THR A 134 -37.83 16.39 -47.28
N ASP A 135 -38.89 16.49 -46.47
CA ASP A 135 -38.78 16.35 -45.01
C ASP A 135 -38.81 14.89 -44.54
N ASN A 136 -39.42 13.98 -45.32
CA ASN A 136 -39.39 12.54 -45.05
C ASN A 136 -38.01 11.90 -45.30
N ASN A 137 -37.12 12.60 -46.01
CA ASN A 137 -35.77 12.14 -46.37
C ASN A 137 -34.72 12.47 -45.29
N LYS A 138 -35.13 13.06 -44.16
CA LYS A 138 -34.23 13.46 -43.06
C LYS A 138 -34.34 12.49 -41.89
N PHE A 139 -33.19 12.03 -41.42
CA PHE A 139 -33.10 11.17 -40.24
C PHE A 139 -32.01 11.66 -39.30
N ASN A 140 -32.32 11.79 -38.01
CA ASN A 140 -31.39 12.25 -36.98
C ASN A 140 -31.32 11.24 -35.83
N ILE A 141 -30.11 10.82 -35.48
CA ILE A 141 -29.83 10.01 -34.29
C ILE A 141 -29.17 10.89 -33.25
N LYS A 142 -29.65 10.81 -32.01
CA LYS A 142 -29.07 11.46 -30.84
C LYS A 142 -28.59 10.38 -29.87
N ILE A 143 -27.27 10.27 -29.70
CA ILE A 143 -26.64 9.32 -28.79
C ILE A 143 -26.08 10.10 -27.60
N GLU A 144 -26.55 9.76 -26.40
CA GLU A 144 -26.01 10.35 -25.18
C GLU A 144 -24.60 9.84 -24.91
N ILE A 145 -23.71 10.75 -24.55
CA ILE A 145 -22.36 10.46 -24.08
C ILE A 145 -22.35 10.63 -22.56
N ARG A 146 -21.83 9.62 -21.86
CA ARG A 146 -21.78 9.60 -20.39
C ARG A 146 -20.40 9.22 -19.89
N LEU A 147 -20.10 9.66 -18.68
CA LEU A 147 -18.93 9.21 -17.93
C LEU A 147 -19.31 8.05 -17.01
N LYS A 148 -18.41 7.07 -16.93
CA LYS A 148 -18.48 5.98 -15.96
C LYS A 148 -17.09 5.75 -15.40
N TYR A 149 -16.85 6.28 -14.21
CA TYR A 149 -15.68 5.99 -13.40
C TYR A 149 -16.05 4.93 -12.36
N ASP A 150 -15.05 4.19 -11.90
CA ASP A 150 -15.20 3.19 -10.86
C ASP A 150 -14.03 3.29 -9.89
N ILE A 151 -14.26 3.91 -8.74
CA ILE A 151 -13.19 4.28 -7.83
C ILE A 151 -13.08 3.22 -6.73
N TYR A 152 -11.86 2.73 -6.56
CA TYR A 152 -11.50 1.83 -5.46
C TYR A 152 -10.37 2.43 -4.66
N ILE A 153 -10.59 2.61 -3.36
CA ILE A 153 -9.55 3.00 -2.41
C ILE A 153 -9.17 1.82 -1.51
N GLN A 154 -7.86 1.63 -1.32
CA GLN A 154 -7.31 0.67 -0.38
C GLN A 154 -6.19 1.31 0.44
N ALA A 155 -6.11 1.01 1.73
CA ALA A 155 -4.97 1.37 2.56
C ALA A 155 -3.89 0.29 2.44
N ASP A 156 -2.62 0.68 2.56
CA ASP A 156 -1.52 -0.30 2.61
C ASP A 156 -1.74 -1.28 3.77
N GLN A 157 -1.65 -2.58 3.48
CA GLN A 157 -1.86 -3.67 4.42
C GLN A 157 -0.58 -4.16 5.09
N GLN A 158 0.57 -3.52 4.85
CA GLN A 158 1.82 -3.94 5.48
C GLN A 158 1.63 -4.14 6.99
N LEU A 159 1.77 -5.39 7.44
CA LEU A 159 1.78 -5.87 8.84
C LEU A 159 2.90 -5.22 9.70
N SER A 160 3.62 -4.24 9.13
CA SER A 160 4.96 -3.78 9.49
C SER A 160 4.99 -2.75 10.61
N ASP A 161 3.92 -1.99 10.85
CA ASP A 161 4.00 -0.87 11.79
C ASP A 161 3.56 -1.28 13.21
N GLN A 162 3.88 -2.52 13.62
CA GLN A 162 3.90 -2.84 15.06
C GLN A 162 5.23 -2.38 15.62
N GLU A 163 5.25 -1.17 16.16
CA GLU A 163 6.44 -0.63 16.80
C GLU A 163 6.32 -0.79 18.32
N ARG A 164 7.27 -1.53 18.89
CA ARG A 164 7.42 -1.63 20.35
C ARG A 164 8.08 -0.37 20.87
N TYR A 165 7.50 0.18 21.92
CA TYR A 165 7.90 1.47 22.42
C TYR A 165 7.82 1.51 23.95
N LYS A 166 8.87 2.05 24.58
CA LYS A 166 8.89 2.32 26.01
C LYS A 166 8.45 3.75 26.26
N ALA A 167 7.21 3.92 26.70
CA ALA A 167 6.61 5.24 26.86
C ALA A 167 7.19 6.06 28.02
N VAL A 168 7.72 7.23 27.69
CA VAL A 168 8.29 8.19 28.65
C VAL A 168 7.42 9.46 28.70
N GLU A 169 6.84 9.75 29.86
CA GLU A 169 5.84 10.83 30.06
C GLU A 169 6.34 12.26 29.80
N ASN A 170 7.65 12.48 29.72
CA ASN A 170 8.25 13.80 29.46
C ASN A 170 9.24 13.78 28.28
N SER A 171 8.96 12.94 27.29
CA SER A 171 9.73 12.84 26.07
C SER A 171 9.29 13.89 25.04
N ASP A 172 10.25 14.65 24.49
CA ASP A 172 10.05 15.47 23.29
C ASP A 172 10.27 14.66 22.00
N VAL A 173 10.56 13.37 22.11
CA VAL A 173 10.77 12.50 20.96
C VAL A 173 9.44 12.28 20.23
N ARG A 174 9.55 12.19 18.91
CA ARG A 174 8.43 12.01 18.00
C ARG A 174 8.67 10.79 17.16
N LYS A 175 7.61 10.03 16.93
CA LYS A 175 7.62 8.87 16.07
C LYS A 175 7.00 9.20 14.73
N THR A 176 7.81 9.09 13.69
CA THR A 176 7.36 9.30 12.30
C THR A 176 6.73 8.02 11.76
N ILE A 177 5.49 8.12 11.29
CA ILE A 177 4.74 7.06 10.60
C ILE A 177 4.27 7.59 9.24
N THR A 178 4.07 6.70 8.26
CA THR A 178 3.56 7.08 6.95
C THR A 178 2.36 6.21 6.60
N HIS A 179 1.19 6.83 6.46
CA HIS A 179 -0.01 6.15 6.01
C HIS A 179 -0.18 6.35 4.50
N GLN A 180 -0.33 5.24 3.77
CA GLN A 180 -0.46 5.22 2.32
C GLN A 180 -1.83 4.70 1.90
N TYR A 181 -2.44 5.38 0.94
CA TYR A 181 -3.72 5.03 0.34
C TYR A 181 -3.57 4.92 -1.17
N TYR A 182 -3.94 3.79 -1.75
CA TYR A 182 -3.94 3.56 -3.18
C TYR A 182 -5.34 3.83 -3.73
N ILE A 183 -5.42 4.71 -4.71
CA ILE A 183 -6.65 5.09 -5.41
C ILE A 183 -6.53 4.51 -6.81
N THR A 184 -7.50 3.67 -7.18
CA THR A 184 -7.54 2.97 -8.47
C THR A 184 -8.84 3.28 -9.20
N ASN A 185 -8.77 3.58 -10.49
CA ASN A 185 -9.94 3.77 -11.34
C ASN A 185 -10.14 2.51 -12.21
N TYR A 186 -11.11 1.66 -11.88
CA TYR A 186 -11.49 0.50 -12.70
C TYR A 186 -12.49 0.86 -13.82
N GLY A 187 -12.94 2.11 -13.87
CA GLY A 187 -13.97 2.56 -14.79
C GLY A 187 -13.42 2.75 -16.20
N PRO A 188 -14.27 2.62 -17.24
CA PRO A 188 -13.84 2.90 -18.61
C PRO A 188 -13.46 4.37 -18.83
N SER A 189 -14.13 5.30 -18.14
CA SER A 189 -13.84 6.72 -18.24
C SER A 189 -12.69 7.11 -17.33
N TYR A 190 -11.88 8.09 -17.77
CA TYR A 190 -10.88 8.68 -16.90
C TYR A 190 -11.54 9.39 -15.71
N LEU A 191 -10.85 9.40 -14.58
CA LEU A 191 -11.28 10.10 -13.37
C LEU A 191 -10.89 11.58 -13.49
N PRO A 192 -11.86 12.50 -13.48
CA PRO A 192 -11.57 13.94 -13.47
C PRO A 192 -11.08 14.35 -12.08
N LYS A 193 -11.01 15.66 -11.85
CA LYS A 193 -10.60 16.24 -10.58
C LYS A 193 -11.41 15.64 -9.42
N THR A 194 -10.73 14.93 -8.53
CA THR A 194 -11.34 14.17 -7.42
C THR A 194 -10.53 14.39 -6.16
N TYR A 195 -11.19 14.56 -5.02
CA TYR A 195 -10.53 14.79 -3.75
C TYR A 195 -10.56 13.54 -2.88
N VAL A 196 -9.45 13.30 -2.17
CA VAL A 196 -9.32 12.27 -1.15
C VAL A 196 -9.18 12.99 0.19
N ASN A 197 -10.21 12.88 1.02
CA ASN A 197 -10.28 13.51 2.33
C ASN A 197 -9.74 12.55 3.39
N ILE A 198 -8.58 12.87 3.95
CA ILE A 198 -7.93 12.07 4.99
C ILE A 198 -8.09 12.78 6.34
N THR A 199 -8.72 12.09 7.27
CA THR A 199 -8.92 12.56 8.65
C THR A 199 -7.77 12.10 9.54
N VAL A 200 -7.12 13.06 10.21
CA VAL A 200 -5.90 12.82 11.01
C VAL A 200 -6.08 13.35 12.44
N PRO A 201 -6.03 12.48 13.48
CA PRO A 201 -6.09 12.89 14.89
C PRO A 201 -4.86 13.69 15.32
N VAL A 202 -5.03 14.96 15.68
CA VAL A 202 -3.89 15.85 16.01
C VAL A 202 -3.93 16.38 17.44
N LYS A 203 -5.09 16.44 18.09
CA LYS A 203 -5.24 16.97 19.45
C LYS A 203 -6.20 16.17 20.31
N LYS A 204 -5.97 16.20 21.63
CA LYS A 204 -6.92 15.75 22.66
C LYS A 204 -7.08 16.87 23.69
N GLY A 205 -8.11 17.70 23.54
CA GLY A 205 -8.21 18.96 24.28
C GLY A 205 -7.01 19.86 23.97
N ASN A 206 -6.32 20.35 25.01
CA ASN A 206 -5.17 21.24 24.83
C ASN A 206 -3.87 20.52 24.45
N ASN A 207 -3.85 19.19 24.42
CA ASN A 207 -2.64 18.42 24.16
C ASN A 207 -2.51 18.09 22.67
N GLU A 208 -1.45 18.58 22.04
CA GLU A 208 -1.02 18.12 20.72
C GLU A 208 -0.49 16.69 20.80
N ILE A 209 -1.02 15.82 19.95
CA ILE A 209 -0.68 14.40 19.92
C ILE A 209 0.05 14.00 18.64
N ALA A 210 -0.10 14.77 17.56
CA ALA A 210 0.57 14.50 16.29
C ALA A 210 0.73 15.76 15.44
N LYS A 211 1.71 15.74 14.54
CA LYS A 211 1.98 16.77 13.54
C LYS A 211 2.15 16.15 12.15
N ILE A 212 1.61 16.77 11.11
CA ILE A 212 1.76 16.28 9.73
C ILE A 212 3.04 16.88 9.16
N THR A 213 3.96 16.06 8.64
CA THR A 213 5.26 16.56 8.14
C THR A 213 5.38 16.55 6.64
N LYS A 214 4.82 15.54 5.96
CA LYS A 214 4.85 15.42 4.50
C LYS A 214 3.52 14.88 3.99
N MET A 215 3.14 15.35 2.82
CA MET A 215 1.97 14.88 2.08
C MET A 215 2.30 14.82 0.59
N SER A 216 1.82 13.79 -0.10
CA SER A 216 1.97 13.63 -1.54
C SER A 216 0.77 12.86 -2.08
N PRO A 217 0.06 13.32 -3.14
CA PRO A 217 0.22 14.60 -3.83
C PRO A 217 -0.11 15.80 -2.92
N THR A 218 -0.05 17.02 -3.44
CA THR A 218 -0.39 18.23 -2.67
C THR A 218 -1.82 18.13 -2.12
N CYS A 219 -1.98 18.40 -0.83
CA CYS A 219 -3.29 18.44 -0.17
C CYS A 219 -3.54 19.83 0.42
N ASN A 220 -4.79 20.28 0.33
CA ASN A 220 -5.27 21.40 1.12
C ASN A 220 -5.54 20.92 2.55
N VAL A 221 -5.42 21.82 3.53
CA VAL A 221 -5.67 21.48 4.93
C VAL A 221 -6.87 22.27 5.42
N GLN A 222 -7.86 21.57 5.94
CA GLN A 222 -8.99 22.17 6.65
C GLN A 222 -8.78 21.93 8.14
N GLY A 223 -8.54 23.01 8.90
CA GLY A 223 -8.27 22.97 10.33
C GLY A 223 -7.11 23.88 10.74
N ASN A 224 -6.48 23.57 11.87
CA ASN A 224 -5.39 24.39 12.40
C ASN A 224 -4.08 24.18 11.63
N GLU A 225 -3.74 25.11 10.74
CA GLU A 225 -2.54 25.08 9.88
C GLU A 225 -1.21 25.03 10.65
N ALA A 226 -1.16 25.46 11.92
CA ALA A 226 0.05 25.41 12.74
C ALA A 226 0.56 23.97 13.01
N LEU A 227 -0.32 22.98 12.82
CA LEU A 227 -0.04 21.55 12.98
C LEU A 227 0.53 20.90 11.71
N ILE A 228 0.90 21.73 10.72
CA ILE A 228 1.63 21.32 9.51
C ILE A 228 3.12 21.64 9.70
N GLY A 229 3.98 20.69 9.36
CA GLY A 229 5.44 20.83 9.38
C GLY A 229 5.91 21.77 8.27
N THR A 230 6.84 22.66 8.59
CA THR A 230 7.29 23.78 7.73
C THR A 230 8.11 23.36 6.50
N THR A 231 8.14 22.08 6.13
CA THR A 231 8.98 21.56 5.02
C THR A 231 8.15 20.78 3.99
N LEU A 232 7.26 21.48 3.30
CA LEU A 232 6.57 20.96 2.13
C LEU A 232 7.41 21.24 0.89
N ALA A 233 8.25 20.29 0.48
CA ALA A 233 8.86 20.30 -0.85
C ALA A 233 7.97 19.47 -1.80
N PRO A 234 7.55 20.02 -2.96
CA PRO A 234 6.72 19.29 -3.92
C PRO A 234 7.59 18.21 -4.58
N THR A 235 7.22 16.94 -4.43
CA THR A 235 7.86 15.84 -5.16
C THR A 235 6.85 15.22 -6.11
N THR A 236 7.20 15.25 -7.39
CA THR A 236 6.44 14.73 -8.52
C THR A 236 6.23 13.22 -8.42
N SER A 237 5.04 12.77 -8.80
CA SER A 237 4.59 11.38 -8.80
C SER A 237 5.46 10.49 -9.69
N ILE A 238 5.91 9.35 -9.14
CA ILE A 238 6.60 8.28 -9.88
C ILE A 238 5.61 7.13 -10.08
N THR A 239 5.24 6.87 -11.33
CA THR A 239 4.49 5.69 -11.77
C THR A 239 5.43 4.50 -11.79
N THR A 240 5.14 3.43 -11.05
CA THR A 240 5.87 2.15 -11.15
C THR A 240 4.97 1.05 -11.72
N PRO A 241 5.46 0.22 -12.66
CA PRO A 241 4.67 -0.86 -13.25
C PRO A 241 4.71 -2.15 -12.42
N PHE A 242 3.57 -2.85 -12.44
CA PHE A 242 3.25 -4.12 -11.77
C PHE A 242 4.19 -5.29 -12.09
N ALA A 243 4.44 -6.14 -11.09
CA ALA A 243 4.88 -7.53 -11.25
C ALA A 243 3.73 -8.46 -10.83
N ASN A 244 3.26 -9.29 -11.76
CA ASN A 244 2.18 -10.26 -11.58
C ASN A 244 2.71 -11.56 -10.96
N THR A 245 1.95 -12.20 -10.06
CA THR A 245 1.84 -13.66 -10.04
C THR A 245 0.57 -14.14 -9.29
N PRO A 246 -0.05 -15.27 -9.71
CA PRO A 246 -1.42 -15.64 -9.33
C PRO A 246 -1.48 -16.78 -8.31
N GLY A 247 -2.58 -16.86 -7.55
CA GLY A 247 -2.87 -18.04 -6.72
C GLY A 247 -4.17 -17.93 -5.90
N ASN A 248 -5.20 -18.65 -6.35
CA ASN A 248 -6.42 -19.08 -5.63
C ASN A 248 -6.52 -20.61 -5.87
N PRO A 249 -7.35 -21.44 -5.18
CA PRO A 249 -8.19 -21.25 -3.98
C PRO A 249 -7.96 -22.31 -2.88
N ASP A 250 -8.50 -22.12 -1.65
CA ASP A 250 -9.63 -22.93 -1.16
C ASP A 250 -10.06 -22.66 0.31
N PRO A 251 -11.34 -22.91 0.66
CA PRO A 251 -11.95 -22.52 1.93
C PRO A 251 -12.25 -23.70 2.87
N HIS A 252 -11.76 -23.65 4.11
CA HIS A 252 -12.18 -24.60 5.16
C HIS A 252 -12.48 -23.95 6.52
N ARG A 253 -13.73 -23.48 6.65
CA ARG A 253 -14.76 -23.94 7.62
C ARG A 253 -14.29 -24.59 8.93
N ARG A 254 -14.62 -23.93 10.06
CA ARG A 254 -15.16 -24.44 11.36
C ARG A 254 -15.03 -23.33 12.42
N ARG A 255 -15.89 -23.13 13.42
CA ARG A 255 -17.25 -23.51 13.82
C ARG A 255 -17.57 -22.56 15.00
N ARG A 256 -18.84 -22.18 15.16
CA ARG A 256 -19.35 -21.28 16.21
C ARG A 256 -19.11 -21.80 17.64
N ALA A 257 -18.95 -20.88 18.57
CA ALA A 257 -19.50 -20.98 19.93
C ALA A 257 -20.04 -19.60 20.33
N VAL A 258 -21.35 -19.56 20.57
CA VAL A 258 -22.09 -18.47 21.20
C VAL A 258 -22.01 -18.73 22.69
N ASP A 259 -21.71 -17.71 23.49
CA ASP A 259 -22.24 -17.53 24.86
C ASP A 259 -22.03 -16.05 25.28
N GLU A 260 -23.13 -15.36 25.52
CA GLU A 260 -23.23 -14.14 26.36
C GLU A 260 -23.37 -14.57 27.84
N PRO A 261 -23.55 -13.64 28.81
CA PRO A 261 -22.67 -12.56 29.21
C PRO A 261 -22.26 -12.76 30.69
N VAL A 262 -21.02 -12.43 31.09
CA VAL A 262 -20.66 -12.41 32.52
C VAL A 262 -20.05 -11.06 32.89
N ALA A 263 -20.75 -10.42 33.82
CA ALA A 263 -20.40 -9.14 34.41
C ALA A 263 -19.13 -9.20 35.26
N MET A 264 -18.31 -8.17 35.09
CA MET A 264 -17.55 -7.42 36.10
C MET A 264 -16.80 -8.20 37.20
N SER A 265 -15.46 -8.24 37.09
CA SER A 265 -14.61 -8.29 38.28
C SER A 265 -13.32 -7.49 38.06
N SER A 266 -13.15 -6.47 38.90
CA SER A 266 -12.00 -5.58 38.99
C SER A 266 -10.80 -6.31 39.56
N THR A 267 -9.81 -6.60 38.72
CA THR A 267 -8.40 -6.76 39.09
C THR A 267 -7.60 -6.04 38.02
N GLY A 268 -6.54 -5.30 38.40
CA GLY A 268 -5.81 -4.34 37.56
C GLY A 268 -5.17 -4.92 36.29
N GLN A 269 -5.98 -5.34 35.34
CA GLN A 269 -5.60 -5.66 33.97
C GLN A 269 -5.68 -4.37 33.17
N LYS A 270 -4.53 -3.95 32.62
CA LYS A 270 -4.50 -2.93 31.58
C LYS A 270 -5.49 -3.33 30.49
N GLN A 271 -6.31 -2.38 30.04
CA GLN A 271 -7.16 -2.61 28.87
C GLN A 271 -6.25 -2.97 27.68
N THR A 272 -6.70 -3.89 26.82
CA THR A 272 -5.79 -4.46 25.82
C THR A 272 -5.41 -3.48 24.72
N MET A 273 -6.32 -2.59 24.32
CA MET A 273 -6.13 -1.71 23.16
C MET A 273 -6.86 -0.36 23.29
N LYS A 274 -6.18 0.74 22.96
CA LYS A 274 -6.76 2.08 22.76
C LYS A 274 -6.76 2.45 21.28
N ASN A 275 -7.89 2.92 20.76
CA ASN A 275 -7.97 3.47 19.40
C ASN A 275 -7.93 4.99 19.42
N ILE A 276 -6.91 5.59 18.83
CA ILE A 276 -6.86 7.03 18.58
C ILE A 276 -7.56 7.28 17.25
N THR A 277 -8.76 7.87 17.32
CA THR A 277 -9.65 8.13 16.17
C THR A 277 -10.28 9.51 16.30
N CYS A 278 -10.80 10.03 15.19
CA CYS A 278 -11.52 11.32 15.17
C CYS A 278 -12.88 11.33 15.91
N LEU A 279 -13.25 10.22 16.57
CA LEU A 279 -14.44 10.18 17.43
C LEU A 279 -14.17 10.79 18.81
N GLU A 280 -12.94 10.61 19.33
CA GLU A 280 -12.54 11.08 20.67
C GLU A 280 -11.47 12.18 20.61
N TYR A 281 -10.85 12.38 19.45
CA TYR A 281 -9.75 13.31 19.24
C TYR A 281 -10.15 14.35 18.21
N GLU A 282 -9.60 15.55 18.38
CA GLU A 282 -9.72 16.63 17.41
C GLU A 282 -8.85 16.34 16.20
N CYS A 283 -9.46 16.38 15.02
CA CYS A 283 -8.83 16.05 13.75
C CYS A 283 -8.71 17.25 12.82
N ILE A 284 -7.72 17.18 11.94
CA ILE A 284 -7.69 17.96 10.71
C ILE A 284 -8.13 17.09 9.54
N ILE A 285 -8.57 17.74 8.47
CA ILE A 285 -8.92 17.08 7.21
C ILE A 285 -7.90 17.51 6.17
N LEU A 286 -7.23 16.53 5.57
CA LEU A 286 -6.34 16.71 4.43
C LEU A 286 -7.13 16.42 3.16
N GLU A 287 -7.34 17.43 2.34
CA GLU A 287 -8.07 17.35 1.07
C GLU A 287 -7.05 17.21 -0.07
N CYS A 288 -6.70 15.96 -0.40
CA CYS A 288 -5.66 15.63 -1.36
C CYS A 288 -6.21 15.55 -2.79
N LEU A 289 -5.58 16.27 -3.72
CA LEU A 289 -6.06 16.38 -5.09
C LEU A 289 -5.53 15.23 -5.98
N VAL A 290 -6.44 14.45 -6.56
CA VAL A 290 -6.17 13.44 -7.58
C VAL A 290 -6.76 13.91 -8.91
N MET A 291 -5.94 13.91 -9.97
CA MET A 291 -6.35 14.37 -11.30
C MET A 291 -5.95 13.38 -12.38
N ASN A 292 -6.75 13.33 -13.44
CA ASN A 292 -6.43 12.67 -14.71
C ASN A 292 -6.02 11.21 -14.55
N LEU A 293 -6.72 10.46 -13.68
CA LEU A 293 -6.46 9.04 -13.52
C LEU A 293 -7.16 8.26 -14.64
N ASP A 294 -6.40 7.82 -15.63
CA ASP A 294 -6.94 7.06 -16.76
C ASP A 294 -7.55 5.72 -16.32
N LYS A 295 -8.20 5.04 -17.27
CA LYS A 295 -8.74 3.69 -17.08
C LYS A 295 -7.66 2.74 -16.55
N ASN A 296 -7.98 2.02 -15.49
CA ASN A 296 -7.08 1.15 -14.73
C ASN A 296 -5.85 1.86 -14.15
N GLY A 297 -5.85 3.19 -14.13
CA GLY A 297 -4.80 3.98 -13.50
C GLY A 297 -4.85 3.83 -12.00
N GLN A 298 -3.68 3.87 -11.37
CA GLN A 298 -3.52 3.88 -9.92
C GLN A 298 -2.60 5.03 -9.50
N THR A 299 -2.94 5.68 -8.39
CA THR A 299 -2.12 6.68 -7.72
C THR A 299 -2.08 6.42 -6.23
N ILE A 300 -1.10 7.01 -5.54
CA ILE A 300 -0.87 6.80 -4.11
C ILE A 300 -0.94 8.16 -3.41
N VAL A 301 -1.72 8.23 -2.34
CA VAL A 301 -1.75 9.35 -1.40
C VAL A 301 -1.01 8.95 -0.13
N ASN A 302 0.11 9.64 0.13
CA ASN A 302 1.00 9.41 1.26
C ASN A 302 0.86 10.55 2.26
N VAL A 303 0.63 10.22 3.53
CA VAL A 303 0.59 11.17 4.64
C VAL A 303 1.61 10.73 5.68
N THR A 304 2.62 11.57 5.92
CA THR A 304 3.65 11.33 6.94
C THR A 304 3.32 12.15 8.18
N ILE A 305 3.28 11.48 9.32
CA ILE A 305 2.77 11.98 10.59
C ILE A 305 3.84 11.75 11.65
N GLU A 306 4.18 12.78 12.41
CA GLU A 306 4.97 12.69 13.64
C GLU A 306 4.03 12.58 14.83
N VAL A 307 3.90 11.38 15.40
CA VAL A 307 3.14 11.12 16.62
C VAL A 307 4.01 11.41 17.84
N PHE A 308 3.48 12.10 18.83
CA PHE A 308 4.25 12.52 20.00
C PHE A 308 4.29 11.41 21.04
N GLU A 309 5.48 11.02 21.49
CA GLU A 309 5.65 9.93 22.46
C GLU A 309 4.96 10.23 23.79
N LYS A 310 4.99 11.48 24.26
CA LYS A 310 4.26 11.94 25.45
C LYS A 310 2.75 11.69 25.36
N ALA A 311 2.17 11.72 24.16
CA ALA A 311 0.74 11.46 23.96
C ALA A 311 0.43 9.96 24.05
N LEU A 312 1.32 9.10 23.54
CA LEU A 312 1.24 7.65 23.75
C LEU A 312 1.43 7.29 25.22
N ALA A 313 2.37 7.97 25.89
CA ALA A 313 2.64 7.80 27.31
C ALA A 313 1.51 8.26 28.22
N ALA A 314 0.59 9.12 27.76
CA ALA A 314 -0.57 9.54 28.54
C ALA A 314 -1.65 8.42 28.63
N GLU A 315 -1.62 7.43 27.74
CA GLU A 315 -2.58 6.32 27.68
C GLU A 315 -2.00 5.04 28.32
N LYS A 316 -1.33 5.16 29.49
CA LYS A 316 -0.60 4.05 30.17
C LYS A 316 -1.43 2.83 30.54
N ASP A 317 -2.74 3.01 30.64
CA ASP A 317 -3.70 1.97 31.02
C ASP A 317 -3.89 0.93 29.91
N PHE A 318 -3.30 1.16 28.74
CA PHE A 318 -3.39 0.30 27.58
C PHE A 318 -2.05 -0.36 27.21
N SER A 319 -2.09 -1.62 26.79
CA SER A 319 -0.90 -2.32 26.26
C SER A 319 -0.60 -1.99 24.80
N GLU A 320 -1.65 -1.68 24.02
CA GLU A 320 -1.53 -1.35 22.60
C GLU A 320 -2.31 -0.07 22.30
N ILE A 321 -1.74 0.79 21.45
CA ILE A 321 -2.38 2.00 20.95
C ILE A 321 -2.42 1.94 19.44
N ARG A 322 -3.62 2.05 18.86
CA ARG A 322 -3.84 2.05 17.43
C ARG A 322 -4.14 3.47 16.95
N TYR A 323 -3.15 4.09 16.32
CA TYR A 323 -3.31 5.41 15.72
C TYR A 323 -3.92 5.28 14.34
N THR A 324 -5.16 5.76 14.19
CA THR A 324 -6.02 5.47 13.03
C THR A 324 -6.29 6.73 12.22
N THR A 325 -6.14 6.64 10.90
CA THR A 325 -6.60 7.68 9.95
C THR A 325 -7.58 7.07 8.97
N ASN A 326 -8.61 7.84 8.61
CA ASN A 326 -9.63 7.41 7.65
C ASN A 326 -9.57 8.27 6.41
N ALA A 327 -9.61 7.64 5.24
CA ALA A 327 -9.68 8.29 3.95
C ALA A 327 -11.06 8.06 3.33
N THR A 328 -11.68 9.13 2.83
CA THR A 328 -12.89 9.09 2.01
C THR A 328 -12.61 9.73 0.66
N VAL A 329 -13.08 9.13 -0.42
CA VAL A 329 -13.04 9.75 -1.74
C VAL A 329 -14.33 10.54 -1.94
N THR A 330 -14.22 11.80 -2.36
CA THR A 330 -15.38 12.62 -2.72
C THR A 330 -15.89 12.22 -4.10
N ASP A 331 -17.15 12.54 -4.38
CA ASP A 331 -17.64 12.46 -5.76
C ASP A 331 -16.78 13.35 -6.67
N PRO A 332 -16.37 12.84 -7.85
CA PRO A 332 -15.60 13.63 -8.81
C PRO A 332 -16.32 14.91 -9.22
N GLU A 333 -15.57 15.99 -9.37
CA GLU A 333 -16.11 17.27 -9.82
C GLU A 333 -16.41 17.17 -11.33
N VAL A 334 -17.69 16.97 -11.65
CA VAL A 334 -18.17 16.93 -13.04
C VAL A 334 -18.99 18.18 -13.33
N TRP A 335 -18.77 18.80 -14.48
CA TRP A 335 -19.56 19.93 -14.95
C TRP A 335 -21.04 19.53 -15.20
N TYR A 336 -21.95 20.50 -15.07
CA TYR A 336 -23.40 20.31 -15.01
C TYR A 336 -24.07 19.59 -16.20
N GLY A 337 -23.38 19.35 -17.33
CA GLY A 337 -23.93 18.59 -18.47
C GLY A 337 -23.40 17.17 -18.63
N GLY A 338 -22.36 16.78 -17.89
CA GLY A 338 -21.83 15.41 -17.91
C GLY A 338 -22.69 14.47 -17.07
N LYS A 339 -23.52 13.63 -17.70
CA LYS A 339 -24.26 12.60 -16.98
C LYS A 339 -23.30 11.50 -16.52
N VAL A 340 -23.18 11.32 -15.22
CA VAL A 340 -22.39 10.26 -14.58
C VAL A 340 -23.27 9.04 -14.35
N VAL A 341 -22.71 7.86 -14.60
CA VAL A 341 -23.31 6.60 -14.13
C VAL A 341 -22.80 6.32 -12.71
N PRO A 342 -23.66 6.31 -11.67
CA PRO A 342 -23.23 6.03 -10.30
C PRO A 342 -22.73 4.58 -10.18
N MET A 343 -21.70 4.36 -9.35
CA MET A 343 -21.23 3.02 -9.00
C MET A 343 -21.00 2.88 -7.48
N GLU A 344 -21.24 1.66 -7.00
CA GLU A 344 -21.26 1.27 -5.59
C GLU A 344 -19.95 0.57 -5.18
N ASN A 345 -18.80 1.17 -5.47
CA ASN A 345 -17.52 0.62 -5.04
C ASN A 345 -16.95 1.32 -3.80
N THR A 346 -15.92 0.70 -3.21
CA THR A 346 -15.32 1.15 -1.96
C THR A 346 -14.67 2.52 -2.12
N VAL A 347 -15.29 3.54 -1.53
CA VAL A 347 -14.81 4.93 -1.44
C VAL A 347 -14.27 5.31 -0.06
N TYR A 348 -14.08 4.31 0.82
CA TYR A 348 -13.61 4.49 2.18
C TYR A 348 -12.48 3.51 2.50
N ALA A 349 -11.39 4.00 3.09
CA ALA A 349 -10.31 3.16 3.59
C ALA A 349 -9.81 3.64 4.96
N THR A 350 -9.52 2.69 5.84
CA THR A 350 -8.93 2.95 7.16
C THR A 350 -7.50 2.41 7.19
N LYS A 351 -6.55 3.24 7.64
CA LYS A 351 -5.17 2.83 7.91
C LYS A 351 -4.88 3.07 9.37
N TRP A 352 -4.11 2.17 9.98
CA TRP A 352 -3.63 2.36 11.33
C TRP A 352 -2.18 1.90 11.50
N THR A 353 -1.53 2.48 12.49
CA THR A 353 -0.24 2.06 13.03
C THR A 353 -0.46 1.63 14.49
N THR A 354 0.15 0.52 14.90
CA THR A 354 0.01 -0.02 16.26
C THR A 354 1.28 0.21 17.07
N PHE A 355 1.17 0.98 18.13
CA PHE A 355 2.24 1.17 19.11
C PHE A 355 2.02 0.23 20.29
N VAL A 356 3.01 -0.61 20.58
CA VAL A 356 2.99 -1.49 21.76
C VAL A 356 3.72 -0.79 22.88
N ILE A 357 3.04 -0.56 24.01
CA ILE A 357 3.65 0.06 25.18
C ILE A 357 4.33 -1.03 26.00
N ASP A 358 5.66 -1.01 26.06
CA ASP A 358 6.42 -1.89 26.94
C ASP A 358 6.07 -1.55 28.39
N ALA A 359 5.24 -2.40 28.99
CA ALA A 359 4.92 -2.36 30.41
C ALA A 359 6.10 -2.91 31.24
N GLU A 360 7.31 -2.40 31.01
CA GLU A 360 8.49 -2.77 31.78
C GLU A 360 9.15 -1.54 32.40
N SER A 361 8.38 -0.95 33.31
CA SER A 361 8.84 -0.87 34.69
C SER A 361 7.62 -0.89 35.61
N VAL A 362 6.92 -2.04 35.67
CA VAL A 362 6.63 -2.47 37.03
C VAL A 362 8.01 -2.53 37.64
N LYS A 363 8.34 -1.57 38.49
CA LYS A 363 9.33 -1.83 39.52
C LYS A 363 8.78 -3.11 40.15
N ASN A 364 9.23 -4.27 39.68
CA ASN A 364 9.44 -5.37 40.58
C ASN A 364 10.47 -4.74 41.51
N GLU A 365 9.99 -4.03 42.53
CA GLU A 365 10.74 -3.78 43.73
C GLU A 365 11.13 -5.18 44.11
N VAL A 366 12.32 -5.58 43.67
CA VAL A 366 12.87 -6.90 43.91
C VAL A 366 12.77 -7.00 45.40
N ASN A 367 11.83 -7.81 45.88
CA ASN A 367 11.40 -7.75 47.25
C ASN A 367 12.65 -7.96 48.07
N ILE A 368 13.10 -6.94 48.80
CA ILE A 368 14.44 -6.94 49.43
C ILE A 368 14.57 -8.16 50.35
N TRP A 369 13.44 -8.63 50.87
CA TRP A 369 13.28 -9.89 51.59
C TRP A 369 13.75 -11.14 50.84
N ILE A 370 13.58 -11.23 49.51
CA ILE A 370 14.09 -12.33 48.68
C ILE A 370 15.61 -12.31 48.62
N ILE A 371 16.20 -11.10 48.49
CA ILE A 371 17.66 -10.93 48.50
C ILE A 371 18.22 -11.30 49.87
N ILE A 372 17.62 -10.79 50.95
CA ILE A 372 17.98 -11.14 52.33
C ILE A 372 17.84 -12.65 52.56
N GLY A 373 16.75 -13.26 52.09
CA GLY A 373 16.51 -14.69 52.19
C GLY A 373 17.57 -15.52 51.46
N ALA A 374 17.98 -15.10 50.25
CA ALA A 374 19.04 -15.76 49.50
C ALA A 374 20.40 -15.66 50.21
N VAL A 375 20.74 -14.50 50.78
CA VAL A 375 21.99 -14.31 51.54
C VAL A 375 21.98 -15.17 52.80
N LEU A 376 20.88 -15.20 53.55
CA LEU A 376 20.74 -16.05 54.73
C LEU A 376 20.84 -17.54 54.36
N GLY A 377 20.17 -17.96 53.29
CA GLY A 377 20.24 -19.33 52.78
C GLY A 377 21.66 -19.73 52.39
N ALA A 378 22.39 -18.85 51.71
CA ALA A 378 23.78 -19.06 51.33
C ALA A 378 24.69 -19.20 52.57
N VAL A 379 24.51 -18.36 53.60
CA VAL A 379 25.26 -18.44 54.86
C VAL A 379 25.00 -19.75 55.59
N VAL A 380 23.72 -20.15 55.71
CA VAL A 380 23.35 -21.42 56.34
C VAL A 380 23.95 -22.61 55.58
N LEU A 381 23.87 -22.60 54.25
CA LEU A 381 24.48 -23.62 53.42
C LEU A 381 26.00 -23.68 53.60
N LEU A 382 26.67 -22.53 53.72
CA LEU A 382 28.12 -22.46 53.98
C LEU A 382 28.48 -23.06 55.35
N ILE A 383 27.67 -22.79 56.38
CA ILE A 383 27.84 -23.38 57.72
C ILE A 383 27.66 -24.90 57.67
N ILE A 384 26.63 -25.40 56.98
CA ILE A 384 26.38 -26.84 56.82
C ILE A 384 27.56 -27.51 56.10
N VAL A 385 28.04 -26.92 55.01
CA VAL A 385 29.23 -27.41 54.29
C VAL A 385 30.45 -27.41 55.21
N GLY A 386 30.65 -26.37 56.03
CA GLY A 386 31.71 -26.32 57.04
C GLY A 386 31.61 -27.46 58.06
N ILE A 387 30.41 -27.76 58.56
CA ILE A 387 30.18 -28.88 59.49
C ILE A 387 30.43 -30.23 58.82
N ILE A 388 29.99 -30.41 57.57
CA ILE A 388 30.25 -31.62 56.78
C ILE A 388 31.76 -31.78 56.58
N LEU A 389 32.48 -30.74 56.14
CA LEU A 389 33.93 -30.77 55.98
C LEU A 389 34.67 -31.02 57.30
N TRP A 390 34.13 -30.52 58.43
CA TRP A 390 34.66 -30.78 59.76
C TRP A 390 34.45 -32.25 60.19
N ARG A 391 33.26 -32.81 59.96
CA ARG A 391 32.93 -34.21 60.27
C ARG A 391 33.60 -35.21 59.32
N CYS A 392 33.77 -34.87 58.04
CA CYS A 392 34.52 -35.63 57.05
C CYS A 392 36.04 -35.49 57.19
N GLY A 393 36.51 -34.71 58.18
CA GLY A 393 37.92 -34.68 58.57
C GLY A 393 38.83 -33.82 57.69
N PHE A 394 38.29 -32.96 56.83
CA PHE A 394 39.08 -32.07 55.97
C PHE A 394 39.94 -31.07 56.78
N PHE A 395 39.45 -30.66 57.96
CA PHE A 395 40.18 -29.81 58.90
C PHE A 395 41.02 -30.56 59.94
N LYS A 396 41.06 -31.91 59.92
CA LYS A 396 42.11 -32.63 60.64
C LYS A 396 43.39 -32.46 59.84
N ARG A 397 44.08 -31.34 60.09
CA ARG A 397 45.50 -31.20 59.79
C ARG A 397 46.23 -32.28 60.60
N SER A 398 46.30 -33.47 60.00
CA SER A 398 47.06 -34.61 60.46
C SER A 398 48.49 -34.15 60.68
N GLN A 399 48.87 -34.03 61.96
CA GLN A 399 50.16 -34.41 62.56
C GLN A 399 51.46 -34.16 61.78
N LYS A 400 51.54 -33.19 60.84
CA LYS A 400 52.82 -32.80 60.25
C LYS A 400 53.73 -32.07 61.25
N HIS A 401 53.17 -31.48 62.32
CA HIS A 401 53.99 -30.80 63.33
C HIS A 401 54.73 -31.78 64.26
N ASP A 402 54.16 -32.95 64.54
CA ASP A 402 54.81 -33.98 65.37
C ASP A 402 55.80 -34.84 64.58
N GLN A 403 55.51 -35.11 63.29
CA GLN A 403 56.48 -35.76 62.41
C GLN A 403 57.72 -34.88 62.17
N VAL A 404 57.56 -33.56 62.02
CA VAL A 404 58.69 -32.62 61.91
C VAL A 404 59.51 -32.54 63.21
N LYS A 405 58.87 -32.63 64.38
CA LYS A 405 59.59 -32.68 65.68
C LYS A 405 60.39 -33.97 65.86
N LYS A 406 59.82 -35.13 65.51
CA LYS A 406 60.55 -36.42 65.52
C LYS A 406 61.75 -36.40 64.56
N TRP A 407 61.57 -35.90 63.33
CA TRP A 407 62.67 -35.76 62.37
C TRP A 407 63.81 -34.84 62.88
N LYS A 408 63.48 -33.77 63.60
CA LYS A 408 64.47 -32.91 64.27
C LYS A 408 65.21 -33.62 65.41
N GLN A 409 64.55 -34.47 66.18
CA GLN A 409 65.18 -35.22 67.27
C GLN A 409 66.08 -36.35 66.73
N ASP A 410 65.64 -37.07 65.69
CA ASP A 410 66.41 -38.15 65.07
C ASP A 410 67.66 -37.63 64.35
N SER A 411 67.58 -36.46 63.71
CA SER A 411 68.77 -35.83 63.10
C SER A 411 69.83 -35.41 64.13
N LEU A 412 69.42 -34.99 65.35
CA LEU A 412 70.35 -34.66 66.44
C LEU A 412 70.98 -35.91 67.07
N TYR A 413 70.22 -37.01 67.20
CA TYR A 413 70.74 -38.29 67.69
C TYR A 413 71.77 -38.88 66.73
N ASN A 414 71.47 -38.93 65.43
CA ASN A 414 72.40 -39.42 64.42
C ASN A 414 73.69 -38.58 64.36
N ARG A 415 73.59 -37.24 64.48
CA ARG A 415 74.78 -36.36 64.49
C ARG A 415 75.70 -36.58 65.69
N LYS A 416 75.16 -36.99 66.85
CA LYS A 416 75.96 -37.39 68.03
C LYS A 416 76.60 -38.78 67.86
N SER A 417 75.87 -39.74 67.28
CA SER A 417 76.40 -41.09 67.05
C SER A 417 77.57 -41.11 66.06
N ILE A 418 77.51 -40.28 65.00
CA ILE A 418 78.60 -40.15 64.02
C ILE A 418 79.85 -39.55 64.68
N ARG A 419 79.71 -38.53 65.55
CA ARG A 419 80.83 -37.96 66.33
C ARG A 419 81.45 -38.97 67.30
N MET A 420 80.65 -39.84 67.92
CA MET A 420 81.16 -40.89 68.81
C MET A 420 81.83 -42.04 68.03
N SER A 421 81.38 -42.35 66.81
CA SER A 421 82.02 -43.34 65.93
C SER A 421 83.35 -42.87 65.33
N GLN A 422 83.54 -41.56 65.16
CA GLN A 422 84.83 -40.98 64.73
C GLN A 422 85.84 -40.84 65.88
N ALA A 423 85.38 -40.79 67.15
CA ALA A 423 86.24 -40.80 68.32
C ALA A 423 86.80 -42.20 68.70
N ASN A 424 86.28 -43.28 68.11
CA ASN A 424 86.68 -44.66 68.40
C ASN A 424 87.41 -45.37 67.23
N LYS A 425 87.87 -44.60 66.23
CA LYS A 425 88.65 -45.08 65.06
C LYS A 425 90.00 -44.38 64.93
N GLN A 426 90.65 -44.14 66.08
CA GLN A 426 92.00 -43.58 66.15
C GLN A 426 92.87 -44.42 67.09
N SER A 427 92.97 -45.72 66.79
CA SER A 427 93.99 -46.63 67.31
C SER A 427 94.04 -47.88 66.42
N TYR A 428 94.74 -47.79 65.29
CA TYR A 428 95.66 -48.80 64.75
C TYR A 428 96.17 -48.36 63.37
N SER A 429 97.48 -48.15 63.24
CA SER A 429 98.24 -48.10 61.97
C SER A 429 98.74 -49.52 61.63
N PRO A 430 99.03 -49.84 60.35
CA PRO A 430 100.46 -49.93 59.97
C PRO A 430 100.80 -49.54 58.50
N ILE A 431 101.94 -48.84 58.37
CA ILE A 431 103.15 -49.06 57.51
C ILE A 431 102.91 -49.57 56.06
N GLU A 432 102.99 -48.68 55.05
CA GLU A 432 104.11 -48.40 54.09
C GLU A 432 104.40 -49.50 53.06
N GLU A 433 104.25 -49.18 51.76
CA GLU A 433 105.39 -49.19 50.83
C GLU A 433 105.09 -48.42 49.53
N THR A 434 106.14 -47.73 49.07
CA THR A 434 106.30 -46.82 47.94
C THR A 434 106.30 -47.51 46.58
N THR A 435 105.70 -46.87 45.55
CA THR A 435 106.33 -46.74 44.22
C THR A 435 105.81 -45.51 43.45
N ALA A 436 106.77 -44.81 42.84
CA ALA A 436 106.64 -43.64 41.99
C ALA A 436 105.94 -43.92 40.64
N ASN A 437 105.28 -42.92 40.04
CA ASN A 437 105.74 -42.23 38.82
C ASN A 437 104.76 -41.18 38.27
N ASN A 438 105.33 -40.00 38.00
CA ASN A 438 105.21 -39.13 36.81
C ASN A 438 103.89 -38.74 36.15
N GLY A 439 103.76 -37.40 36.00
CA GLY A 439 103.35 -36.70 34.77
C GLY A 439 101.85 -36.65 34.52
N SER A 440 101.26 -35.61 33.94
CA SER A 440 101.73 -34.38 33.32
C SER A 440 100.48 -33.73 32.75
N GLU A 441 100.42 -32.38 32.74
CA GLU A 441 99.66 -31.58 31.75
C GLU A 441 98.12 -31.78 31.72
N LYS A 442 97.29 -30.89 31.20
CA LYS A 442 97.26 -29.46 30.85
C LYS A 442 95.77 -29.19 30.60
N LYS A 443 95.39 -27.94 30.80
CA LYS A 443 94.52 -27.11 29.95
C LYS A 443 93.41 -27.74 29.08
N THR A 444 92.35 -26.91 29.04
CA THR A 444 91.36 -26.71 27.95
C THR A 444 90.36 -27.85 27.77
N GLU A 445 89.06 -27.57 27.72
CA GLU A 445 88.37 -26.44 27.09
C GLU A 445 87.16 -25.94 27.91
#